data_AF-A0A1V4KXX6-F1
#
_entry.id   AF-A0A1V4KXX6-F1
#
_cell.length_a   1.000
_cell.length_b   1.000
_cell.length_c   1.000
_cell.angle_alpha   90.00
_cell.angle_beta   90.00
_cell.angle_gamma   90.00
#
_symmetry.space_group_name_H-M   'P 1'
#
loop_
_entity.id
_entity.type
_entity.pdbx_description
1 polymer ?
#
loop_
_entity_poly.entity_id
_entity_poly.type
_entity_poly.pdbx_seq_one_letter_code
_entity_poly.pdbx_strand_id
1 'polypeptide(L)'
;MSDPIVPVFCSGVSAQLQRARARAEGSGRHEAALRFQGQDYLRLAEEARRSGALFRDPAFPAGPASLGFRELGPASAKTRGVTWKRPTELCPNPQFIVDGATRTDVCQGALGDCWLLAAIASLTLSPALLHRVVPPGQSFQRGYAGIFHFQRLGALEGSTGPM
;
A
#
# COMPACT_ATOMS: atom_id res chain seq x y z
N MET A 1 19.37 -26.62 26.74
CA MET A 1 18.14 -25.83 27.00
C MET A 1 18.55 -24.38 26.86
N SER A 2 18.13 -23.71 25.79
CA SER A 2 18.51 -22.34 25.47
C SER A 2 17.24 -21.49 25.53
N ASP A 3 17.25 -20.45 26.36
CA ASP A 3 16.09 -19.59 26.58
C ASP A 3 15.70 -18.83 25.30
N PRO A 4 14.41 -18.65 25.00
CA PRO A 4 13.97 -17.86 23.87
C PRO A 4 14.21 -16.37 24.15
N ILE A 5 14.85 -15.70 23.20
CA ILE A 5 14.98 -14.23 23.16
C ILE A 5 13.58 -13.65 23.04
N VAL A 6 13.06 -13.08 24.14
CA VAL A 6 11.78 -12.38 24.15
C VAL A 6 12.00 -10.99 23.53
N PRO A 7 11.31 -10.64 22.43
CA PRO A 7 11.43 -9.31 21.86
C PRO A 7 10.84 -8.29 22.84
N VAL A 8 11.68 -7.38 23.33
CA VAL A 8 11.27 -6.27 24.19
C VAL A 8 10.49 -5.27 23.34
N PHE A 9 9.17 -5.31 23.43
CA PHE A 9 8.31 -4.27 22.86
C PHE A 9 8.36 -3.03 23.75
N CYS A 10 9.22 -2.07 23.39
CA CYS A 10 9.27 -0.78 24.09
C CYS A 10 8.01 0.04 23.72
N SER A 11 7.19 0.37 24.72
CA SER A 11 6.06 1.30 24.57
C SER A 11 6.30 2.56 25.41
N GLY A 12 5.64 3.67 25.05
CA GLY A 12 5.78 4.96 25.75
C GLY A 12 6.92 5.86 25.22
N VAL A 13 7.49 6.70 26.09
CA VAL A 13 8.46 7.76 25.76
C VAL A 13 9.72 7.22 25.05
N SER A 14 10.13 5.99 25.38
CA SER A 14 11.25 5.31 24.70
C SER A 14 10.95 5.03 23.22
N ALA A 15 9.74 4.57 22.89
CA ALA A 15 9.31 4.39 21.50
C ALA A 15 9.21 5.74 20.76
N GLN A 16 8.82 6.81 21.45
CA GLN A 16 8.79 8.16 20.88
C GLN A 16 10.20 8.69 20.60
N LEU A 17 11.16 8.49 21.50
CA LEU A 17 12.56 8.85 21.32
C LEU A 17 13.22 8.05 20.19
N GLN A 18 12.95 6.74 20.10
CA GLN A 18 13.42 5.91 18.99
C GLN A 18 12.84 6.36 17.65
N ARG A 19 11.53 6.67 17.59
CA ARG A 19 10.90 7.24 16.39
C ARG A 19 11.46 8.63 16.04
N ALA A 20 11.73 9.47 17.03
CA ALA A 20 12.31 10.79 16.82
C ALA A 20 13.75 10.71 16.29
N ARG A 21 14.56 9.78 16.83
CA ARG A 21 15.92 9.48 16.33
C ARG A 21 15.88 8.93 14.91
N ALA A 22 15.03 7.92 14.64
CA ALA A 22 14.87 7.38 13.29
C ALA A 22 14.42 8.47 12.29
N ARG A 23 13.52 9.38 12.70
CA ARG A 23 13.12 10.54 11.88
C ARG A 23 14.27 11.52 11.62
N ALA A 24 15.09 11.81 12.64
CA ALA A 24 16.29 12.64 12.49
C ALA A 24 17.32 12.02 11.53
N GLU A 25 17.41 10.68 11.51
CA GLU A 25 18.22 9.89 10.59
C GLU A 25 17.61 9.76 9.18
N GLY A 26 16.45 10.38 8.93
CA GLY A 26 15.82 10.44 7.61
C GLY A 26 14.66 9.47 7.38
N SER A 27 14.28 8.67 8.38
CA SER A 27 13.11 7.80 8.31
C SER A 27 11.82 8.61 8.11
N GLY A 28 11.06 8.29 7.07
CA GLY A 28 9.87 9.05 6.64
C GLY A 28 10.10 9.99 5.46
N ARG A 29 11.34 10.16 5.00
CA ARG A 29 11.63 10.75 3.66
C ARG A 29 11.25 9.75 2.57
N HIS A 30 11.04 10.22 1.34
CA HIS A 30 10.69 9.37 0.18
C HIS A 30 11.65 8.17 0.02
N GLU A 31 12.95 8.38 0.28
CA GLU A 31 13.98 7.35 0.17
C GLU A 31 13.97 6.34 1.33
N ALA A 32 13.33 6.67 2.45
CA ALA A 32 13.22 5.83 3.64
C ALA A 32 11.77 5.78 4.14
N ALA A 33 10.85 5.44 3.22
CA ALA A 33 9.43 5.34 3.52
C ALA A 33 9.18 4.36 4.68
N LEU A 34 8.36 4.79 5.64
CA LEU A 34 7.99 3.96 6.78
C LEU A 34 7.18 2.74 6.32
N ARG A 35 7.60 1.56 6.78
CA ARG A 35 6.90 0.30 6.51
C ARG A 35 5.59 0.27 7.27
N PHE A 36 4.47 0.24 6.53
CA PHE A 36 3.15 0.09 7.15
C PHE A 36 3.07 -1.26 7.86
N GLN A 37 2.73 -1.24 9.15
CA GLN A 37 2.70 -2.43 10.01
C GLN A 37 3.97 -3.30 9.98
N GLY A 38 5.13 -2.71 9.64
CA GLY A 38 6.39 -3.46 9.53
C GLY A 38 6.47 -4.40 8.33
N GLN A 39 5.54 -4.35 7.38
CA GLN A 39 5.53 -5.17 6.18
C GLN A 39 6.65 -4.73 5.22
N ASP A 40 7.48 -5.68 4.78
CA ASP A 40 8.54 -5.46 3.79
C ASP A 40 8.14 -6.11 2.46
N TYR A 41 7.90 -5.28 1.44
CA TYR A 41 7.48 -5.74 0.12
C TYR A 41 8.45 -6.76 -0.48
N LEU A 42 9.77 -6.51 -0.43
CA LEU A 42 10.76 -7.38 -1.08
C LEU A 42 10.78 -8.75 -0.39
N ARG A 43 10.75 -8.76 0.93
CA ARG A 43 10.71 -10.00 1.72
C ARG A 43 9.44 -10.79 1.45
N LEU A 44 8.28 -10.15 1.51
CA LEU A 44 6.97 -10.79 1.31
C LEU A 44 6.81 -11.32 -0.13
N ALA A 45 7.27 -10.57 -1.13
CA ALA A 45 7.24 -11.00 -2.53
C ALA A 45 8.15 -12.23 -2.75
N GLU A 46 9.34 -12.24 -2.15
CA GLU A 46 10.24 -13.39 -2.23
C GLU A 46 9.70 -14.62 -1.50
N GLU A 47 9.16 -14.46 -0.30
CA GLU A 47 8.50 -15.54 0.45
C GLU A 47 7.35 -16.15 -0.35
N ALA A 48 6.46 -15.32 -0.91
CA ALA A 48 5.37 -15.78 -1.76
C ALA A 48 5.88 -16.54 -2.98
N ARG A 49 6.88 -15.98 -3.69
CA ARG A 49 7.51 -16.64 -4.85
C ARG A 49 8.15 -17.98 -4.49
N ARG A 50 8.85 -18.06 -3.35
CA ARG A 50 9.49 -19.31 -2.86
C ARG A 50 8.46 -20.37 -2.48
N SER A 51 7.33 -19.95 -1.91
CA SER A 51 6.24 -20.86 -1.55
C SER A 51 5.43 -21.36 -2.75
N GLY A 52 5.56 -20.71 -3.91
CA GLY A 52 4.72 -20.99 -5.08
C GLY A 52 3.27 -20.52 -4.93
N ALA A 53 2.94 -19.81 -3.84
CA ALA A 53 1.61 -19.28 -3.58
C ALA A 53 1.55 -17.78 -3.81
N LEU A 54 0.38 -17.28 -4.24
CA LEU A 54 0.13 -15.85 -4.34
C LEU A 54 -0.07 -15.24 -2.95
N PHE A 55 0.56 -14.10 -2.70
CA PHE A 55 0.47 -13.37 -1.45
C PHE A 55 -0.98 -13.08 -1.04
N ARG A 56 -1.29 -13.30 0.24
CA ARG A 56 -2.55 -12.93 0.89
C ARG A 56 -2.21 -11.99 2.03
N ASP A 57 -2.79 -10.79 2.02
CA ASP A 57 -2.46 -9.79 3.02
C ASP A 57 -3.10 -10.12 4.38
N PRO A 58 -2.31 -10.42 5.42
CA PRO A 58 -2.85 -10.67 6.76
C PRO A 58 -3.37 -9.38 7.42
N ALA A 59 -2.85 -8.21 7.05
CA ALA A 59 -3.25 -6.93 7.61
C ALA A 59 -4.53 -6.38 6.96
N PHE A 60 -4.85 -6.83 5.74
CA PHE A 60 -6.04 -6.43 4.98
C PHE A 60 -6.67 -7.65 4.27
N PRO A 61 -7.34 -8.53 5.02
CA PRO A 61 -7.87 -9.78 4.47
C PRO A 61 -8.99 -9.52 3.46
N ALA A 62 -9.17 -10.42 2.49
CA ALA A 62 -10.24 -10.37 1.50
C ALA A 62 -11.60 -10.77 2.09
N GLY A 63 -12.13 -9.95 3.00
CA GLY A 63 -13.36 -10.21 3.73
C GLY A 63 -14.19 -8.95 3.97
N PRO A 64 -15.41 -9.09 4.51
CA PRO A 64 -16.34 -7.97 4.69
C PRO A 64 -15.79 -6.82 5.54
N ALA A 65 -14.95 -7.13 6.53
CA ALA A 65 -14.33 -6.12 7.40
C ALA A 65 -13.44 -5.13 6.62
N SER A 66 -12.88 -5.55 5.49
CA SER A 66 -12.03 -4.72 4.62
C SER A 66 -12.82 -3.84 3.67
N LEU A 67 -14.11 -4.14 3.44
CA LEU A 67 -15.00 -3.27 2.66
C LEU A 67 -15.44 -2.05 3.47
N GLY A 68 -15.63 -2.23 4.78
CA GLY A 68 -15.88 -1.14 5.70
C GLY A 68 -16.88 -1.51 6.80
N PHE A 69 -17.52 -0.48 7.33
CA PHE A 69 -18.49 -0.58 8.42
C PHE A 69 -19.77 0.17 8.04
N ARG A 70 -20.86 -0.06 8.80
CA ARG A 70 -22.18 0.56 8.58
C ARG A 70 -22.67 0.38 7.13
N GLU A 71 -22.66 1.43 6.32
CA GLU A 71 -23.13 1.41 4.92
C GLU A 71 -22.31 0.49 4.00
N LEU A 72 -21.08 0.17 4.37
CA LEU A 72 -20.24 -0.82 3.68
C LEU A 72 -19.96 -2.06 4.55
N GLY A 73 -20.72 -2.22 5.63
CA GLY A 73 -20.59 -3.36 6.52
C GLY A 73 -21.18 -4.65 5.92
N PRO A 74 -21.01 -5.80 6.61
CA PRO A 74 -21.46 -7.11 6.11
C PRO A 74 -22.97 -7.22 5.85
N ALA A 75 -23.77 -6.44 6.57
CA ALA A 75 -25.23 -6.44 6.44
C ALA A 75 -25.76 -5.46 5.38
N SER A 76 -24.89 -4.67 4.75
CA SER A 76 -25.31 -3.68 3.76
C SER A 76 -25.74 -4.34 2.44
N ALA A 77 -26.80 -3.80 1.83
CA ALA A 77 -27.18 -4.18 0.48
C ALA A 77 -26.08 -3.82 -0.55
N LYS A 78 -25.26 -2.79 -0.28
CA LYS A 78 -24.20 -2.32 -1.18
C LYS A 78 -23.03 -3.32 -1.31
N THR A 79 -22.82 -4.17 -0.31
CA THR A 79 -21.70 -5.12 -0.25
C THR A 79 -22.13 -6.58 -0.39
N ARG A 80 -23.44 -6.82 -0.56
CA ARG A 80 -23.99 -8.16 -0.75
C ARG A 80 -23.53 -8.75 -2.08
N GLY A 81 -23.02 -9.98 -2.05
CA GLY A 81 -22.58 -10.69 -3.26
C GLY A 81 -21.23 -10.24 -3.82
N VAL A 82 -20.48 -9.38 -3.11
CA VAL A 82 -19.13 -8.99 -3.50
C VAL A 82 -18.19 -10.18 -3.40
N THR A 83 -17.49 -10.48 -4.49
CA THR A 83 -16.43 -11.49 -4.57
C THR A 83 -15.10 -10.83 -4.87
N TRP A 84 -14.06 -11.20 -4.12
CA TRP A 84 -12.70 -10.74 -4.37
C TRP A 84 -12.06 -11.55 -5.49
N LYS A 85 -11.61 -10.87 -6.54
CA LYS A 85 -10.91 -11.47 -7.68
C LYS A 85 -9.62 -10.72 -7.96
N ARG A 86 -8.59 -11.44 -8.37
CA ARG A 86 -7.33 -10.86 -8.87
C ARG A 86 -7.50 -10.43 -10.34
N PRO A 87 -6.72 -9.45 -10.82
CA PRO A 87 -6.76 -9.05 -12.23
C PRO A 87 -6.54 -10.22 -13.22
N THR A 88 -5.70 -11.20 -12.85
CA THR A 88 -5.46 -12.43 -13.63
C THR A 88 -6.70 -13.31 -13.80
N GLU A 89 -7.73 -13.14 -12.98
CA GLU A 89 -9.01 -13.86 -13.07
C GLU A 89 -10.06 -13.09 -13.88
N LEU A 90 -9.80 -11.82 -14.21
CA LEU A 90 -10.73 -10.93 -14.90
C LEU A 90 -10.35 -10.73 -16.36
N CYS A 91 -9.05 -10.73 -16.68
CA CYS A 91 -8.57 -10.60 -18.05
C CYS A 91 -7.31 -11.46 -18.29
N PRO A 92 -7.06 -11.90 -19.54
CA PRO A 92 -5.99 -12.85 -19.85
C PRO A 92 -4.57 -12.24 -19.77
N ASN A 93 -4.44 -10.92 -19.93
CA ASN A 93 -3.14 -10.24 -19.90
C ASN A 93 -3.23 -8.93 -19.10
N PRO A 94 -3.37 -8.99 -17.77
CA PRO A 94 -3.49 -7.80 -16.93
C PRO A 94 -2.20 -6.98 -16.98
N GLN A 95 -2.33 -5.67 -17.09
CA GLN A 95 -1.20 -4.74 -17.03
C GLN A 95 -1.29 -3.90 -15.77
N PHE A 96 -0.15 -3.60 -15.14
CA PHE A 96 -0.12 -2.78 -13.94
C PHE A 96 -0.20 -1.29 -14.29
N ILE A 97 0.77 -0.81 -15.06
CA ILE A 97 0.79 0.51 -15.69
C ILE A 97 1.48 0.34 -17.06
N VAL A 98 0.87 0.84 -18.15
CA VAL A 98 1.40 0.76 -19.52
C VAL A 98 1.62 2.17 -20.04
N ASP A 99 2.86 2.51 -20.42
CA ASP A 99 3.21 3.81 -21.00
C ASP A 99 2.82 5.03 -20.12
N GLY A 100 2.81 4.83 -18.80
CA GLY A 100 2.34 5.79 -17.81
C GLY A 100 0.90 5.52 -17.38
N ALA A 101 0.41 6.28 -16.40
CA ALA A 101 -1.02 6.35 -16.15
C ALA A 101 -1.50 7.66 -16.78
N THR A 102 -2.68 7.63 -17.39
CA THR A 102 -3.35 8.79 -17.96
C THR A 102 -4.68 9.00 -17.26
N ARG A 103 -5.25 10.20 -17.39
CA ARG A 103 -6.56 10.52 -16.81
C ARG A 103 -7.68 9.59 -17.31
N THR A 104 -7.53 9.00 -18.49
CA THR A 104 -8.50 8.08 -19.08
C THR A 104 -8.47 6.68 -18.48
N ASP A 105 -7.43 6.33 -17.72
CA ASP A 105 -7.29 5.01 -17.12
C ASP A 105 -8.08 4.85 -15.81
N VAL A 106 -8.75 5.91 -15.37
CA VAL A 106 -9.45 5.97 -14.08
C VAL A 106 -10.95 6.15 -14.31
N CYS A 107 -11.72 5.09 -14.05
CA CYS A 107 -13.18 5.09 -14.11
C CYS A 107 -13.77 4.79 -12.73
N GLN A 108 -14.84 5.51 -12.36
CA GLN A 108 -15.44 5.39 -11.04
C GLN A 108 -16.12 4.04 -10.87
N GLY A 109 -15.85 3.40 -9.73
CA GLY A 109 -16.59 2.21 -9.33
C GLY A 109 -17.98 2.55 -8.78
N ALA A 110 -18.70 1.51 -8.35
CA ALA A 110 -20.04 1.65 -7.78
C ALA A 110 -20.08 2.31 -6.38
N LEU A 111 -18.93 2.63 -5.78
CA LEU A 111 -18.81 3.08 -4.39
C LEU A 111 -18.75 4.60 -4.19
N GLY A 112 -18.80 5.40 -5.26
CA GLY A 112 -19.00 6.85 -5.12
C GLY A 112 -17.76 7.65 -4.70
N ASP A 113 -16.56 7.19 -5.06
CA ASP A 113 -15.26 7.72 -4.65
C ASP A 113 -14.66 8.75 -5.62
N CYS A 114 -15.49 9.57 -6.27
CA CYS A 114 -15.07 10.54 -7.30
C CYS A 114 -13.94 11.47 -6.84
N TRP A 115 -13.90 11.82 -5.56
CA TRP A 115 -12.85 12.64 -4.94
C TRP A 115 -11.47 11.96 -4.99
N LEU A 116 -11.42 10.63 -4.81
CA LEU A 116 -10.20 9.85 -4.89
C LEU A 116 -9.74 9.73 -6.34
N LEU A 117 -10.68 9.51 -7.26
CA LEU A 117 -10.37 9.44 -8.68
C LEU A 117 -9.81 10.75 -9.22
N ALA A 118 -10.38 11.89 -8.81
CA ALA A 118 -9.86 13.20 -9.19
C ALA A 118 -8.42 13.41 -8.69
N ALA A 119 -8.10 12.93 -7.48
CA ALA A 119 -6.75 12.98 -6.94
C ALA A 119 -5.78 12.07 -7.72
N ILE A 120 -6.18 10.82 -8.02
CA ILE A 120 -5.37 9.89 -8.82
C ILE A 120 -5.17 10.43 -10.24
N ALA A 121 -6.21 10.94 -10.89
CA ALA A 121 -6.12 11.57 -12.20
C ALA A 121 -5.19 12.78 -12.19
N SER A 122 -5.22 13.60 -11.14
CA SER A 122 -4.29 14.72 -11.01
C SER A 122 -2.84 14.25 -10.83
N LEU A 123 -2.63 13.13 -10.11
CA LEU A 123 -1.32 12.50 -9.96
C LEU A 123 -0.76 12.01 -11.31
N THR A 124 -1.62 11.52 -12.21
CA THR A 124 -1.20 11.08 -13.56
C THR A 124 -0.61 12.20 -14.41
N LEU A 125 -0.95 13.46 -14.13
CA LEU A 125 -0.41 14.63 -14.84
C LEU A 125 1.06 14.92 -14.49
N SER A 126 1.57 14.34 -13.42
CA SER A 126 2.97 14.49 -12.99
C SER A 126 3.64 13.13 -12.85
N PRO A 127 4.32 12.62 -13.89
CA PRO A 127 5.01 11.34 -13.84
C PRO A 127 6.00 11.22 -12.68
N ALA A 128 6.67 12.33 -12.33
CA ALA A 128 7.58 12.38 -11.20
C ALA A 128 6.86 12.12 -9.86
N LEU A 129 5.68 12.71 -9.63
CA LEU A 129 4.90 12.45 -8.42
C LEU A 129 4.27 11.05 -8.45
N LEU A 130 3.81 10.59 -9.63
CA LEU A 130 3.27 9.25 -9.80
C LEU A 130 4.30 8.19 -9.41
N HIS A 131 5.54 8.29 -9.88
CA HIS A 131 6.60 7.33 -9.53
C HIS A 131 6.97 7.35 -8.04
N ARG A 132 6.70 8.47 -7.35
CA ARG A 132 6.86 8.56 -5.88
C ARG A 132 5.75 7.87 -5.11
N VAL A 133 4.55 7.73 -5.68
CA VAL A 133 3.42 7.00 -5.05
C VAL A 133 3.41 5.55 -5.47
N VAL A 134 3.70 5.29 -6.74
CA VAL A 134 3.71 3.98 -7.39
C VAL A 134 5.11 3.69 -7.89
N PRO A 135 5.96 3.01 -7.09
CA PRO A 135 7.31 2.70 -7.51
C PRO A 135 7.32 1.86 -8.80
N PRO A 136 8.21 2.19 -9.76
CA PRO A 136 8.31 1.47 -11.02
C PRO A 136 8.85 0.04 -10.83
N GLY A 137 8.70 -0.80 -11.86
CA GLY A 137 9.19 -2.19 -11.86
C GLY A 137 8.18 -3.22 -11.35
N GLN A 138 6.98 -2.79 -10.99
CA GLN A 138 5.87 -3.66 -10.63
C GLN A 138 5.13 -4.16 -11.87
N SER A 139 4.85 -5.47 -11.95
CA SER A 139 4.28 -6.11 -13.14
C SER A 139 3.49 -7.37 -12.79
N PHE A 140 2.49 -7.72 -13.61
CA PHE A 140 1.79 -9.00 -13.55
C PHE A 140 2.53 -10.12 -14.30
N GLN A 141 3.46 -9.77 -15.18
CA GLN A 141 4.20 -10.71 -16.03
C GLN A 141 5.52 -11.11 -15.39
N ARG A 142 6.34 -10.14 -15.00
CA ARG A 142 7.69 -10.39 -14.48
C ARG A 142 7.70 -10.41 -12.96
N GLY A 143 8.05 -11.56 -12.39
CA GLY A 143 8.24 -11.70 -10.93
C GLY A 143 6.95 -11.57 -10.11
N TYR A 144 5.79 -11.77 -10.72
CA TYR A 144 4.50 -11.63 -10.05
C TYR A 144 4.33 -12.68 -8.94
N ALA A 145 4.11 -12.20 -7.73
CA ALA A 145 3.85 -13.04 -6.55
C ALA A 145 2.52 -12.66 -5.86
N GLY A 146 1.62 -11.97 -6.57
CA GLY A 146 0.32 -11.59 -6.01
C GLY A 146 0.34 -10.39 -5.06
N ILE A 147 1.43 -9.60 -5.06
CA ILE A 147 1.64 -8.44 -4.18
C ILE A 147 2.14 -7.24 -4.98
N PHE A 148 1.71 -6.05 -4.56
CA PHE A 148 2.16 -4.74 -5.03
C PHE A 148 2.43 -3.84 -3.81
N HIS A 149 3.15 -2.74 -4.01
CA HIS A 149 3.39 -1.74 -2.98
C HIS A 149 3.24 -0.33 -3.51
N PHE A 150 2.86 0.55 -2.60
CA PHE A 150 2.65 1.97 -2.83
C PHE A 150 3.31 2.74 -1.69
N GLN A 151 3.73 3.96 -1.98
CA GLN A 151 4.29 4.87 -0.99
C GLN A 151 3.34 6.02 -0.75
N ARG A 152 3.13 6.35 0.52
CA ARG A 152 2.47 7.59 0.90
C ARG A 152 3.49 8.72 0.83
N LEU A 153 3.19 9.81 0.12
CA LEU A 153 3.99 11.03 0.24
C LEU A 153 3.94 11.51 1.70
N GLY A 154 5.08 11.51 2.37
CA GLY A 154 5.25 12.21 3.63
C GLY A 154 5.14 13.71 3.42
N ALA A 155 4.63 14.42 4.44
CA ALA A 155 4.65 15.88 4.42
C ALA A 155 6.11 16.37 4.34
N LEU A 156 6.42 17.16 3.32
CA LEU A 156 7.55 18.07 3.37
C LEU A 156 7.12 19.20 4.31
N GLU A 157 7.41 19.12 5.60
CA GLU A 157 7.28 20.31 6.45
C GLU A 157 8.42 21.25 6.11
N GLY A 158 8.06 22.36 5.46
CA GLY A 158 8.96 23.48 5.19
C GLY A 158 9.24 24.26 6.47
N SER A 159 10.48 24.73 6.58
CA SER A 159 10.87 26.01 7.17
C SER A 159 10.17 26.39 8.49
N THR A 160 10.64 25.87 9.62
CA THR A 160 10.63 26.68 10.85
C THR A 160 11.72 27.75 10.71
N GLY A 161 11.33 28.94 10.25
CA GLY A 161 12.13 30.14 10.42
C GLY A 161 12.18 30.51 11.91
N PRO A 162 13.32 31.02 12.42
CA PRO A 162 13.42 31.40 13.82
C PRO A 162 12.58 32.66 14.09
N MET A 163 11.81 32.63 15.17
CA MET A 163 11.37 33.84 15.89
C MET A 163 12.46 34.20 16.89
#